data_AF-A0A4D7DV28-F1
#
_entry.id   AF-A0A4D7DV28-F1
#
_cell.length_a   1.000
_cell.length_b   1.000
_cell.length_c   1.000
_cell.angle_alpha   90.00
_cell.angle_beta   90.00
_cell.angle_gamma   90.00
#
_symmetry.space_group_name_H-M   'P 1'
#
loop_
_entity.id
_entity.type
_entity.pdbx_description
1 polymer ?
#
loop_
_entity_poly.entity_id
_entity_poly.type
_entity_poly.pdbx_seq_one_letter_code
_entity_poly.pdbx_strand_id
1 'polypeptide(L)'
;MRQLITAALTASFFASPALAQVVELRVADAQPMFDEASQEGSVLIRLDREGAKAFALFTRNHLQKPINILIDGQIRVTPIIREPIMTCYFPINGLKSASAAAALSARLASGRSVLTVAPAN
;
A
#
# COMPACT_ATOMS: atom_id res chain seq x y z
N MET A 1 -28.15 46.98 -32.97
CA MET A 1 -26.97 47.05 -32.09
C MET A 1 -26.96 45.79 -31.23
N ARG A 2 -25.97 44.89 -31.40
CA ARG A 2 -25.84 43.58 -30.72
C ARG A 2 -25.53 43.79 -29.23
N GLN A 3 -26.25 43.11 -28.34
CA GLN A 3 -25.81 42.89 -26.95
C GLN A 3 -25.81 41.39 -26.66
N LEU A 4 -24.81 41.00 -25.89
CA LEU A 4 -24.18 39.68 -25.86
C LEU A 4 -24.91 38.75 -24.89
N ILE A 5 -25.05 37.48 -25.27
CA ILE A 5 -25.56 36.42 -24.41
C ILE A 5 -24.43 36.02 -23.43
N THR A 6 -24.62 36.28 -22.14
CA THR A 6 -23.76 35.80 -21.06
C THR A 6 -24.09 34.35 -20.75
N ALA A 7 -23.30 33.42 -21.28
CA ALA A 7 -23.36 32.02 -20.88
C ALA A 7 -22.45 31.81 -19.66
N ALA A 8 -23.03 31.73 -18.47
CA ALA A 8 -22.34 31.25 -17.28
C ALA A 8 -22.27 29.72 -17.36
N LEU A 9 -21.15 29.19 -17.84
CA LEU A 9 -20.86 27.75 -17.78
C LEU A 9 -20.47 27.41 -16.32
N THR A 10 -21.45 27.04 -15.50
CA THR A 10 -21.17 26.39 -14.21
C THR A 10 -20.71 24.97 -14.49
N ALA A 11 -19.39 24.77 -14.61
CA ALA A 11 -18.80 23.45 -14.66
C ALA A 11 -18.83 22.85 -13.23
N SER A 12 -19.88 22.08 -12.93
CA SER A 12 -19.90 21.21 -11.76
C SER A 12 -18.81 20.16 -11.93
N PHE A 13 -17.70 20.32 -11.21
CA PHE A 13 -16.62 19.35 -11.15
C PHE A 13 -17.05 18.17 -10.26
N PHE A 14 -17.90 17.28 -10.77
CA PHE A 14 -18.06 15.96 -10.17
C PHE A 14 -16.84 15.12 -10.55
N ALA A 15 -15.76 15.27 -9.79
CA ALA A 15 -14.68 14.31 -9.81
C ALA A 15 -15.21 13.02 -9.16
N SER A 16 -15.57 12.03 -9.97
CA SER A 16 -15.82 10.67 -9.50
C SER A 16 -14.47 10.03 -9.15
N PRO A 17 -14.11 9.81 -7.87
CA PRO A 17 -12.85 9.14 -7.54
C PRO A 17 -13.12 7.64 -7.53
N ALA A 18 -13.49 7.05 -8.66
CA ALA A 18 -13.77 5.62 -8.78
C ALA A 18 -12.63 4.84 -9.44
N LEU A 19 -11.55 5.52 -9.85
CA LEU A 19 -10.45 4.91 -10.60
C LEU A 19 -9.18 4.95 -9.74
N ALA A 20 -8.67 3.76 -9.42
CA ALA A 20 -7.45 3.50 -8.65
C ALA A 20 -7.54 3.83 -7.14
N GLN A 21 -8.17 2.95 -6.37
CA GLN A 21 -8.08 2.96 -4.90
C GLN A 21 -6.73 2.39 -4.45
N VAL A 22 -5.62 3.01 -4.89
CA VAL A 22 -4.28 2.71 -4.40
C VAL A 22 -4.07 3.52 -3.14
N VAL A 23 -3.77 2.83 -2.03
CA VAL A 23 -3.56 3.46 -0.73
C VAL A 23 -2.10 3.30 -0.34
N GLU A 24 -1.42 4.42 -0.13
CA GLU A 24 -0.08 4.44 0.44
C GLU A 24 -0.13 4.14 1.94
N LEU A 25 0.76 3.26 2.38
CA LEU A 25 0.89 2.87 3.78
C LEU A 25 2.13 3.52 4.37
N ARG A 26 1.91 4.34 5.40
CA ARG A 26 2.98 5.04 6.11
C ARG A 26 3.79 4.07 6.97
N VAL A 27 5.07 3.91 6.62
CA VAL A 27 6.02 3.05 7.32
C VAL A 27 6.75 3.84 8.39
N ALA A 28 6.70 3.35 9.64
CA ALA A 28 7.46 3.88 10.76
C ALA A 28 8.86 3.28 10.86
N ASP A 29 9.01 2.00 10.52
CA ASP A 29 10.27 1.26 10.54
C ASP A 29 10.16 -0.03 9.70
N ALA A 30 11.30 -0.60 9.33
CA ALA A 30 11.37 -1.89 8.66
C ALA A 30 12.64 -2.63 9.09
N GLN A 31 12.50 -3.89 9.51
CA GLN A 31 13.59 -4.70 10.03
C GLN A 31 13.79 -5.95 9.17
N PRO A 32 15.01 -6.27 8.74
CA PRO A 32 15.27 -7.50 8.02
C PRO A 32 15.18 -8.68 8.99
N MET A 33 14.59 -9.77 8.54
CA MET A 33 14.57 -11.06 9.19
C MET A 33 15.14 -12.11 8.25
N PHE A 34 15.75 -13.14 8.82
CA PHE A 34 16.30 -14.25 8.06
C PHE A 34 15.76 -15.54 8.66
N ASP A 35 15.22 -16.38 7.78
CA ASP A 35 14.79 -17.71 8.16
C ASP A 35 15.85 -18.72 7.70
N GLU A 36 16.55 -19.30 8.68
CA GLU A 36 17.60 -20.29 8.43
C GLU A 36 17.07 -21.59 7.82
N ALA A 37 15.81 -21.93 8.05
CA ALA A 37 15.22 -23.18 7.54
C ALA A 37 14.91 -23.07 6.05
N SER A 38 14.34 -21.94 5.61
CA SER A 38 14.00 -21.70 4.20
C SER A 38 15.15 -21.06 3.40
N GLN A 39 16.19 -20.55 4.07
CA GLN A 39 17.24 -19.72 3.48
C GLN A 39 16.69 -18.47 2.78
N GLU A 40 15.48 -18.04 3.14
CA GLU A 40 14.82 -16.86 2.58
C GLU A 40 14.96 -15.65 3.51
N GLY A 41 15.07 -14.48 2.89
CA GLY A 41 14.95 -13.21 3.59
C GLY A 41 13.48 -12.83 3.77
N SER A 42 13.20 -12.14 4.87
CA SER A 42 11.92 -11.47 5.10
C SER A 42 12.15 -10.07 5.66
N VAL A 43 11.14 -9.21 5.58
CA VAL A 43 11.18 -7.88 6.21
C VAL A 43 9.95 -7.73 7.08
N LEU A 44 10.16 -7.48 8.36
CA LEU A 44 9.11 -7.09 9.28
C LEU A 44 8.89 -5.58 9.15
N ILE A 45 7.73 -5.18 8.64
CA ILE A 45 7.38 -3.78 8.44
C ILE A 45 6.52 -3.33 9.61
N ARG A 46 6.87 -2.17 10.18
CA ARG A 46 6.09 -1.47 11.20
C ARG A 46 5.50 -0.21 10.59
N LEU A 47 4.18 -0.18 10.48
CA LEU A 47 3.42 1.00 10.12
C LEU A 47 3.36 1.99 11.28
N ASP A 48 3.22 3.28 10.96
CA ASP A 48 2.79 4.25 11.96
C ASP A 48 1.28 4.15 12.22
N ARG A 49 0.78 4.94 13.17
CA ARG A 49 -0.63 4.92 13.56
C ARG A 49 -1.57 5.24 12.40
N GLU A 50 -1.17 6.15 11.52
CA GLU A 50 -2.00 6.58 10.39
C GLU A 50 -1.97 5.53 9.27
N GLY A 51 -0.81 4.92 9.01
CA GLY A 51 -0.65 3.80 8.09
C GLY A 51 -1.48 2.58 8.52
N ALA A 52 -1.46 2.23 9.81
CA ALA A 52 -2.25 1.11 10.34
C ALA A 52 -3.76 1.36 10.20
N LYS A 53 -4.24 2.57 10.49
CA LYS A 53 -5.65 2.96 10.28
C LYS A 53 -6.05 2.90 8.81
N ALA A 54 -5.19 3.40 7.92
CA ALA A 54 -5.43 3.37 6.47
C ALA A 54 -5.53 1.92 5.98
N PHE A 55 -4.64 1.05 6.45
CA PHE A 55 -4.65 -0.36 6.08
C PHE A 55 -5.88 -1.11 6.63
N ALA A 56 -6.26 -0.83 7.87
CA ALA A 56 -7.48 -1.33 8.50
C ALA A 56 -8.74 -0.96 7.71
N LEU A 57 -8.87 0.31 7.31
CA LEU A 57 -9.99 0.79 6.50
C LEU A 57 -9.99 0.14 5.11
N PHE A 58 -8.82 0.08 4.48
CA PHE A 58 -8.67 -0.53 3.17
C PHE A 58 -9.07 -2.01 3.18
N THR A 59 -8.52 -2.80 4.10
CA THR A 59 -8.81 -4.25 4.20
C THR A 59 -10.28 -4.51 4.54
N ARG A 60 -10.90 -3.70 5.42
CA ARG A 60 -12.33 -3.78 5.72
C ARG A 60 -13.22 -3.65 4.48
N ASN A 61 -12.84 -2.81 3.53
CA ASN A 61 -13.60 -2.58 2.30
C ASN A 61 -13.34 -3.66 1.23
N HIS A 62 -12.32 -4.51 1.42
CA HIS A 62 -11.85 -5.50 0.46
C HIS A 62 -11.74 -6.92 1.04
N LEU A 63 -12.59 -7.26 2.01
CA LEU A 63 -12.63 -8.60 2.58
C LEU A 63 -13.01 -9.65 1.55
N GLN A 64 -12.41 -10.84 1.68
CA GLN A 64 -12.60 -11.99 0.77
C GLN A 64 -12.30 -11.67 -0.71
N LYS A 65 -11.55 -10.60 -0.98
CA LYS A 65 -11.07 -10.23 -2.31
C LYS A 65 -9.54 -10.27 -2.34
N PRO A 66 -8.95 -10.59 -3.50
CA PRO A 66 -7.51 -10.49 -3.67
C PRO A 66 -7.07 -9.01 -3.60
N ILE A 67 -6.02 -8.74 -2.83
CA ILE A 67 -5.43 -7.41 -2.63
C ILE A 67 -3.98 -7.49 -3.07
N ASN A 68 -3.51 -6.56 -3.88
CA ASN A 68 -2.10 -6.40 -4.20
C ASN A 68 -1.40 -5.60 -3.10
N ILE A 69 -0.32 -6.15 -2.56
CA ILE A 69 0.65 -5.41 -1.76
C ILE A 69 1.84 -5.08 -2.66
N LEU A 70 2.12 -3.79 -2.84
CA LEU A 70 3.14 -3.33 -3.75
C LEU A 70 4.24 -2.56 -3.02
N ILE A 71 5.46 -2.72 -3.50
CA ILE A 71 6.62 -1.92 -3.10
C ILE A 71 7.17 -1.27 -4.36
N ASP A 72 7.25 0.06 -4.36
CA ASP A 72 7.69 0.85 -5.53
C ASP A 72 6.86 0.53 -6.79
N GLY A 73 5.55 0.33 -6.62
CA GLY A 73 4.63 -0.04 -7.69
C GLY A 73 4.75 -1.48 -8.20
N GLN A 74 5.68 -2.29 -7.68
CA GLN A 74 5.82 -3.70 -8.03
C GLN A 74 5.04 -4.58 -7.05
N ILE A 75 4.15 -5.42 -7.58
CA ILE A 75 3.40 -6.40 -6.78
C ILE A 75 4.39 -7.37 -6.12
N ARG A 76 4.29 -7.52 -4.80
CA ARG A 76 5.10 -8.46 -4.01
C ARG A 76 4.31 -9.68 -3.60
N VAL A 77 3.08 -9.48 -3.15
CA VAL A 77 2.17 -10.56 -2.75
C VAL A 77 0.73 -10.15 -2.99
N THR A 78 -0.12 -11.13 -3.29
CA THR A 78 -1.55 -10.92 -3.53
C THR A 78 -2.39 -11.79 -2.58
N PRO A 79 -2.52 -11.45 -1.30
CA PRO A 79 -3.29 -12.24 -0.34
C PRO A 79 -4.81 -12.01 -0.47
N ILE A 80 -5.57 -12.97 0.06
CA ILE A 80 -7.02 -12.83 0.32
C ILE A 80 -7.20 -12.60 1.81
N ILE A 81 -7.60 -11.40 2.19
CA ILE A 81 -7.77 -11.01 3.59
C ILE A 81 -9.18 -11.35 4.07
N ARG A 82 -9.29 -12.05 5.19
CA ARG A 82 -10.58 -12.53 5.72
C ARG A 82 -11.18 -11.63 6.79
N GLU A 83 -10.34 -10.88 7.49
CA GLU A 83 -10.72 -9.98 8.56
C GLU A 83 -9.92 -8.66 8.44
N PRO A 84 -10.50 -7.53 8.86
CA PRO A 84 -9.79 -6.25 8.82
C PRO A 84 -8.47 -6.29 9.60
N ILE A 85 -7.38 -5.82 8.98
CA ILE A 85 -6.05 -5.84 9.61
C ILE A 85 -5.87 -4.58 10.45
N MET A 86 -5.96 -4.74 11.78
CA MET A 86 -5.84 -3.64 12.75
C MET A 86 -4.43 -3.48 13.32
N THR A 87 -3.51 -4.39 13.00
CA THR A 87 -2.13 -4.37 13.51
C THR A 87 -1.27 -3.33 12.80
N CYS A 88 -0.26 -2.83 13.50
CA CYS A 88 0.78 -1.97 12.94
C CYS A 88 1.95 -2.78 12.33
N TYR A 89 1.99 -4.10 12.51
CA TYR A 89 3.11 -4.93 12.06
C TYR A 89 2.65 -5.92 11.00
N PHE A 90 3.42 -6.07 9.93
CA PHE A 90 3.19 -7.14 8.97
C PHE A 90 4.51 -7.60 8.31
N PRO A 91 4.69 -8.92 8.09
CA PRO A 91 5.86 -9.44 7.41
C PRO A 91 5.71 -9.43 5.89
N ILE A 92 6.83 -9.26 5.18
CA ILE A 92 6.98 -9.55 3.75
C ILE A 92 8.03 -10.66 3.62
N ASN A 93 7.59 -11.82 3.14
CA ASN A 93 8.41 -13.02 2.96
C ASN A 93 8.83 -13.20 1.49
N GLY A 94 9.60 -14.25 1.20
CA GLY A 94 9.95 -14.63 -0.18
C GLY A 94 11.03 -13.76 -0.82
N LEU A 95 11.92 -13.14 -0.02
CA LEU A 95 13.07 -12.43 -0.55
C LEU A 95 14.22 -13.40 -0.79
N LYS A 96 14.91 -13.25 -1.92
CA LYS A 96 15.92 -14.18 -2.43
C LYS A 96 17.14 -14.40 -1.51
N SER A 97 17.41 -13.49 -0.58
CA SER A 97 18.55 -13.57 0.33
C SER A 97 18.43 -12.61 1.51
N ALA A 98 19.21 -12.83 2.57
CA ALA A 98 19.35 -11.90 3.69
C ALA A 98 19.81 -10.50 3.25
N SER A 99 20.72 -10.42 2.27
CA SER A 99 21.19 -9.14 1.73
C SER A 99 20.07 -8.37 1.01
N ALA A 100 19.20 -9.07 0.27
CA ALA A 100 18.04 -8.47 -0.36
C ALA A 100 17.04 -7.93 0.69
N ALA A 101 16.83 -8.66 1.79
CA ALA A 101 16.02 -8.21 2.92
C ALA A 101 16.61 -6.95 3.58
N ALA A 102 17.91 -6.93 3.86
CA ALA A 102 18.60 -5.78 4.44
C ALA A 102 18.52 -4.53 3.54
N ALA A 103 18.69 -4.70 2.23
CA ALA A 103 18.59 -3.60 1.28
C ALA A 103 17.15 -3.05 1.16
N LEU A 104 16.14 -3.92 1.25
CA LEU A 104 14.75 -3.50 1.23
C LEU A 104 14.34 -2.81 2.53
N SER A 105 14.70 -3.36 3.69
CA SER A 105 14.38 -2.76 5.00
C SER A 105 14.95 -1.35 5.13
N ALA A 106 16.21 -1.14 4.75
CA ALA A 106 16.84 0.17 4.77
C ALA A 106 16.12 1.19 3.87
N ARG A 107 15.62 0.77 2.69
CA ARG A 107 14.86 1.65 1.79
C ARG A 107 13.50 2.03 2.34
N LEU A 108 12.79 1.08 2.94
CA LEU A 108 11.49 1.33 3.55
C LEU A 108 11.62 2.23 4.79
N ALA A 109 12.60 1.94 5.67
CA ALA A 109 12.83 2.71 6.89
C ALA A 109 13.29 4.16 6.59
N SER A 110 14.02 4.38 5.49
CA SER A 110 14.42 5.73 5.04
C SER A 110 13.34 6.46 4.23
N GLY A 111 12.20 5.84 3.97
CA GLY A 111 11.14 6.41 3.11
C GLY A 111 11.52 6.49 1.63
N ARG A 112 12.63 5.87 1.21
CA ARG A 112 13.06 5.82 -0.21
C ARG A 112 12.24 4.84 -1.03
N SER A 113 11.64 3.85 -0.39
CA SER A 113 10.68 2.95 -1.02
C SER A 113 9.28 3.18 -0.48
N VAL A 114 8.29 3.11 -1.36
CA VAL A 114 6.89 3.35 -1.03
C VAL A 114 6.13 2.04 -0.97
N LEU A 115 5.45 1.82 0.15
CA LEU A 115 4.56 0.69 0.37
C LEU A 115 3.13 1.10 0.03
N THR A 116 2.47 0.35 -0.85
CA THR A 116 1.08 0.62 -1.24
C THR A 116 0.24 -0.64 -1.24
N VAL A 117 -1.08 -0.48 -1.10
CA VAL A 117 -2.06 -1.54 -1.27
C VAL A 117 -3.09 -1.14 -2.31
N ALA A 118 -3.52 -2.09 -3.12
CA ALA A 118 -4.51 -1.86 -4.17
C ALA A 118 -5.39 -3.12 -4.35
N PRO A 119 -6.63 -3.00 -4.81
CA PRO A 119 -7.40 -4.16 -5.24
C PRO A 119 -6.66 -4.92 -6.35
N ALA A 120 -6.73 -6.25 -6.34
CA ALA A 120 -6.33 -7.02 -7.50
C ALA A 120 -7.53 -7.07 -8.45
N ASN A 121 -7.43 -6.32 -9.54
CA ASN A 121 -8.46 -6.21 -10.58
C ASN A 121 -8.41 -7.41 -11.52
#